data_AF-A0AAU2DI84-F1
#
_entry.id   AF-A0AAU2DI84-F1
#
_cell.length_a   1.000
_cell.length_b   1.000
_cell.length_c   1.000
_cell.angle_alpha   90.00
_cell.angle_beta   90.00
_cell.angle_gamma   90.00
#
_symmetry.space_group_name_H-M   'P 1'
#
loop_
_entity.id
_entity.type
_entity.pdbx_description
1 polymer ?
#
loop_
_entity_poly.entity_id
_entity_poly.type
_entity_poly.pdbx_seq_one_letter_code
_entity_poly.pdbx_strand_id
1 'polypeptide(L)'
;MTSPPERQWWVVYQEPTPAEMEVVTVELPPGDDAAHDRRCAELEASGHCAYVITAPDEDAAGDIALRVWSEELVTSPTRLAAADAYLATLNQPTTRPLETT
;
A
#
# COMPACT_ATOMS: atom_id res chain seq x y z
N MET A 1 12.71 29.55 -9.45
CA MET A 1 12.58 28.69 -8.25
C MET A 1 13.22 27.36 -8.61
N THR A 2 14.30 26.97 -7.95
CA THR A 2 14.91 25.65 -8.08
C THR A 2 14.12 24.69 -7.20
N SER A 3 13.52 23.66 -7.78
CA SER A 3 12.90 22.58 -7.01
C SER A 3 13.93 21.94 -6.09
N PRO A 4 13.54 21.46 -4.90
CA PRO A 4 14.41 20.64 -4.07
C PRO A 4 14.96 19.47 -4.90
N PRO A 5 16.21 19.05 -4.70
CA PRO A 5 16.72 17.85 -5.35
C PRO A 5 15.84 16.66 -4.93
N GLU A 6 15.41 15.89 -5.92
CA GLU A 6 14.71 14.63 -5.66
C GLU A 6 15.62 13.68 -4.88
N ARG A 7 15.04 12.94 -3.94
CA ARG A 7 15.74 11.91 -3.20
C ARG A 7 14.89 10.64 -3.16
N GLN A 8 15.52 9.53 -2.77
CA GLN A 8 14.82 8.28 -2.57
C GLN A 8 14.15 8.22 -1.20
N TRP A 9 12.95 7.65 -1.19
CA TRP A 9 12.11 7.42 -0.03
C TRP A 9 11.60 5.99 -0.05
N TRP A 10 11.51 5.37 1.12
CA TRP A 10 10.83 4.12 1.34
C TRP A 10 9.43 4.42 1.86
N VAL A 11 8.42 4.18 1.02
CA VAL A 11 7.02 4.27 1.41
C VAL A 11 6.60 2.90 1.89
N VAL A 12 6.53 2.72 3.21
CA VAL A 12 6.08 1.48 3.84
C VAL A 12 4.56 1.47 3.87
N TYR A 13 3.97 0.38 3.41
CA TYR A 13 2.52 0.23 3.30
C TYR A 13 2.07 -1.17 3.66
N GLN A 14 0.77 -1.30 3.90
CA GLN A 14 0.08 -2.56 4.04
C GLN A 14 -1.19 -2.57 3.17
N GLU A 15 -1.66 -3.76 2.83
CA GLU A 15 -2.92 -3.98 2.12
C GLU A 15 -3.88 -4.73 3.05
N PRO A 16 -4.63 -4.04 3.91
CA PRO A 16 -5.53 -4.70 4.87
C PRO A 16 -6.65 -5.48 4.16
N THR A 17 -7.00 -5.06 2.94
CA THR A 17 -7.95 -5.73 2.07
C THR A 17 -7.43 -5.68 0.63
N PRO A 18 -7.92 -6.55 -0.28
CA PRO A 18 -7.55 -6.49 -1.70
C PRO A 18 -7.94 -5.20 -2.42
N ALA A 19 -8.81 -4.37 -1.81
CA ALA A 19 -9.32 -3.13 -2.39
C ALA A 19 -8.75 -1.87 -1.70
N GLU A 20 -7.79 -2.02 -0.78
CA GLU A 20 -7.27 -0.92 0.03
C GLU A 20 -5.75 -1.03 0.25
N MET A 21 -5.10 0.12 0.25
CA MET A 21 -3.72 0.30 0.70
C MET A 21 -3.69 1.38 1.77
N GLU A 22 -2.92 1.11 2.82
CA GLU A 22 -2.61 2.10 3.85
C GLU A 22 -1.10 2.36 3.85
N VAL A 23 -0.70 3.63 3.74
CA VAL A 23 0.68 4.04 3.99
C VAL A 23 0.90 4.09 5.50
N VAL A 24 1.82 3.26 5.99
CA VAL A 24 2.15 3.14 7.42
C VAL A 24 3.16 4.21 7.83
N THR A 25 4.21 4.39 7.01
CA THR A 25 5.23 5.41 7.22
C THR A 25 5.99 5.67 5.93
N VAL A 26 6.58 6.85 5.81
CA VAL A 26 7.53 7.16 4.75
C VAL A 26 8.85 7.51 5.41
N GLU A 27 9.90 6.80 5.03
CA GLU A 27 11.21 6.91 5.67
C GLU A 27 12.33 7.00 4.64
N LEU A 28 13.52 7.38 5.09
CA LEU A 28 14.70 7.33 4.24
C LEU A 28 15.17 5.88 4.06
N PRO A 29 15.72 5.52 2.90
CA PRO A 29 16.28 4.18 2.69
C PRO A 29 17.37 3.86 3.72
N PRO A 30 17.53 2.59 4.11
CA PRO A 30 18.63 2.14 4.95
C PRO A 30 19.98 2.52 4.34
N GLY A 31 20.93 2.92 5.19
CA GLY A 31 22.22 3.47 4.74
C GLY A 31 23.24 2.43 4.28
N ASP A 32 23.04 1.15 4.63
CA ASP A 32 23.92 0.04 4.30
C ASP A 32 23.12 -1.26 4.10
N ASP A 33 23.74 -2.25 3.46
CA ASP A 33 23.10 -3.53 3.11
C ASP A 33 22.62 -4.31 4.33
N ALA A 34 23.35 -4.27 5.46
CA ALA A 34 22.94 -4.99 6.66
C ALA A 34 21.73 -4.33 7.34
N ALA A 35 21.63 -3.01 7.29
CA ALA A 35 20.45 -2.26 7.72
C ALA A 35 19.27 -2.50 6.76
N HIS A 36 19.54 -2.62 5.46
CA HIS A 36 18.54 -2.96 4.45
C HIS A 36 17.93 -4.34 4.71
N ASP A 37 18.76 -5.37 4.86
CA ASP A 37 18.30 -6.74 5.12
C ASP A 37 17.49 -6.85 6.42
N ARG A 38 17.96 -6.17 7.48
CA ARG A 38 17.22 -6.11 8.74
C ARG A 38 15.85 -5.47 8.55
N ARG A 39 15.79 -4.34 7.83
CA ARG A 39 14.53 -3.62 7.63
C ARG A 39 13.56 -4.43 6.79
N CYS A 40 14.04 -5.09 5.73
CA CYS A 40 13.21 -6.03 4.95
C CYS A 40 12.64 -7.15 5.83
N ALA A 41 13.46 -7.77 6.69
CA ALA A 41 12.99 -8.82 7.60
C ALA A 41 11.94 -8.31 8.60
N GLU A 42 12.07 -7.08 9.10
CA GLU A 42 11.07 -6.45 9.98
C GLU A 42 9.73 -6.21 9.25
N LEU A 43 9.79 -5.74 8.01
CA LEU A 43 8.61 -5.51 7.18
C LEU A 43 7.90 -6.83 6.87
N GLU A 44 8.63 -7.86 6.45
CA GLU A 44 8.09 -9.20 6.22
C GLU A 44 7.44 -9.79 7.48
N ALA A 45 8.11 -9.68 8.63
CA ALA A 45 7.56 -10.15 9.91
C ALA A 45 6.27 -9.42 10.33
N SER A 46 6.10 -8.17 9.88
CA SER A 46 4.93 -7.34 10.17
C SER A 46 3.84 -7.45 9.08
N GLY A 47 4.09 -8.18 7.99
CA GLY A 47 3.18 -8.22 6.84
C GLY A 47 3.13 -6.90 6.05
N HIS A 48 4.15 -6.06 6.17
CA HIS A 48 4.27 -4.80 5.45
C HIS A 48 5.11 -4.96 4.17
N CYS A 49 4.91 -4.05 3.23
CA CYS A 49 5.70 -3.91 2.01
C CYS A 49 6.28 -2.49 1.93
N ALA A 50 7.24 -2.26 1.03
CA ALA A 50 7.79 -0.93 0.79
C ALA A 50 7.96 -0.66 -0.70
N TYR A 51 7.55 0.54 -1.13
CA TYR A 51 7.93 1.11 -2.42
C TYR A 51 9.17 1.99 -2.26
N VAL A 52 10.09 1.92 -3.23
CA VAL A 52 11.21 2.86 -3.34
C VAL A 52 10.84 3.94 -4.34
N ILE A 53 10.55 5.15 -3.85
CA ILE A 53 10.04 6.27 -4.65
C ILE A 53 11.06 7.39 -4.68
N THR A 54 11.24 8.01 -5.85
CA THR A 54 12.03 9.24 -5.99
C THR A 54 11.11 10.45 -5.97
N ALA A 55 11.29 11.33 -4.99
CA ALA A 55 10.42 12.49 -4.76
C ALA A 55 11.17 13.63 -4.02
N PRO A 56 10.69 14.89 -4.12
CA PRO A 56 11.32 16.03 -3.42
C PRO A 56 11.21 15.94 -1.88
N ASP A 57 10.13 15.35 -1.37
CA ASP A 57 9.79 15.25 0.05
C ASP A 57 8.93 14.01 0.35
N GLU A 58 8.67 13.80 1.65
CA GLU A 58 7.96 12.66 2.21
C GLU A 58 6.51 12.58 1.73
N ASP A 59 5.80 13.71 1.75
CA ASP A 59 4.39 13.81 1.34
C ASP A 59 4.25 13.45 -0.14
N ALA A 60 5.10 14.02 -0.99
CA ALA A 60 5.11 13.72 -2.42
C ALA A 60 5.42 12.23 -2.70
N ALA A 61 6.29 11.59 -1.91
CA ALA A 61 6.56 10.16 -2.05
C ALA A 61 5.32 9.31 -1.72
N GLY A 62 4.62 9.63 -0.63
CA GLY A 62 3.37 8.98 -0.24
C GLY A 62 2.28 9.11 -1.30
N ASP A 63 2.07 10.32 -1.83
CA ASP A 63 1.10 10.58 -2.90
C ASP A 63 1.40 9.79 -4.18
N ILE A 64 2.68 9.74 -4.58
CA ILE A 64 3.12 8.97 -5.75
C ILE A 64 2.86 7.47 -5.52
N ALA A 65 3.18 6.94 -4.34
CA ALA A 65 2.96 5.54 -4.03
C ALA A 65 1.47 5.15 -4.08
N LEU A 66 0.59 5.97 -3.49
CA LEU A 66 -0.86 5.75 -3.54
C LEU A 66 -1.39 5.77 -4.98
N ARG A 67 -0.90 6.70 -5.81
CA ARG A 67 -1.27 6.75 -7.22
C ARG A 67 -0.81 5.51 -7.97
N VAL A 68 0.45 5.10 -7.83
CA VAL A 68 1.00 3.91 -8.47
C VAL A 68 0.22 2.66 -8.05
N TRP A 69 -0.08 2.51 -6.76
CA TRP A 69 -0.87 1.40 -6.26
C TRP A 69 -2.28 1.37 -6.86
N SER A 70 -2.94 2.53 -6.94
CA SER A 70 -4.28 2.65 -7.52
C SER A 70 -4.28 2.35 -9.02
N GLU A 71 -3.25 2.77 -9.74
CA GLU A 71 -3.04 2.44 -11.15
C GLU A 71 -2.86 0.93 -11.33
N GLU A 72 -1.99 0.30 -10.55
CA GLU A 72 -1.77 -1.16 -10.59
C GLU A 72 -3.02 -1.97 -10.21
N LEU A 73 -3.84 -1.46 -9.29
CA LEU A 73 -5.12 -2.08 -8.95
C LEU A 73 -6.06 -2.17 -10.15
N VAL A 74 -6.16 -1.11 -10.95
CA VAL A 74 -7.09 -1.05 -12.10
C VAL A 74 -6.50 -1.63 -13.38
N THR A 75 -5.18 -1.62 -13.53
CA THR A 75 -4.51 -2.18 -14.73
C THR A 75 -4.28 -3.68 -14.64
N SER A 76 -4.21 -4.25 -13.44
CA SER A 76 -4.05 -5.69 -13.22
C SER A 76 -5.41 -6.40 -13.12
N PRO A 77 -5.81 -7.23 -14.11
CA PRO A 77 -7.11 -7.90 -14.08
C PRO A 77 -7.29 -8.80 -12.85
N THR A 78 -6.21 -9.39 -12.34
CA THR A 78 -6.25 -10.24 -11.16
C THR A 78 -6.48 -9.44 -9.89
N ARG A 79 -5.78 -8.30 -9.72
CA ARG A 79 -5.96 -7.43 -8.55
C ARG A 79 -7.36 -6.81 -8.56
N LEU A 80 -7.81 -6.33 -9.72
CA LEU A 80 -9.15 -5.80 -9.89
C LEU A 80 -10.23 -6.83 -9.55
N ALA A 81 -10.12 -8.07 -10.06
CA ALA A 81 -11.07 -9.12 -9.76
C ALA A 81 -11.10 -9.49 -8.26
N ALA A 82 -9.95 -9.48 -7.58
CA ALA A 82 -9.88 -9.74 -6.14
C ALA A 82 -10.53 -8.60 -5.33
N ALA A 83 -10.30 -7.35 -5.71
CA ALA A 83 -10.93 -6.18 -5.11
C ALA A 83 -12.45 -6.19 -5.31
N ASP A 84 -12.91 -6.44 -6.54
CA ASP A 84 -14.34 -6.54 -6.87
C ASP A 84 -15.02 -7.67 -6.10
N ALA A 85 -14.38 -8.84 -6.00
CA ALA A 85 -14.89 -9.96 -5.22
C ALA A 85 -15.02 -9.59 -3.74
N TYR A 86 -14.02 -8.92 -3.16
CA TYR A 86 -14.07 -8.43 -1.79
C TYR A 86 -15.22 -7.42 -1.59
N LEU A 87 -15.33 -6.41 -2.45
CA LEU A 87 -16.39 -5.40 -2.40
C LEU A 87 -17.78 -6.03 -2.57
N ALA A 88 -17.92 -7.07 -3.40
CA ALA A 88 -19.17 -7.80 -3.56
C ALA A 88 -19.60 -8.49 -2.26
N THR A 89 -18.66 -9.02 -1.46
CA THR A 89 -18.97 -9.60 -0.14
C THR A 89 -19.48 -8.56 0.85
N LEU A 90 -18.94 -7.34 0.82
CA LEU A 90 -19.39 -6.24 1.69
C LEU A 90 -20.78 -5.72 1.30
N ASN A 91 -21.14 -5.80 0.02
CA ASN A 91 -22.42 -5.35 -0.52
C ASN A 91 -23.52 -6.41 -0.49
N GLN A 92 -23.25 -7.62 0.04
CA GLN A 92 -24.32 -8.61 0.19
C GLN A 92 -25.31 -8.10 1.24
N PRO A 93 -26.62 -8.00 0.90
CA PRO A 93 -27.62 -7.72 1.91
C PRO A 93 -27.50 -8.83 2.96
N THR A 94 -27.25 -8.43 4.21
CA THR A 94 -27.30 -9.36 5.32
C THR A 94 -28.73 -9.87 5.40
N THR A 95 -29.01 -10.99 4.75
CA THR A 95 -30.24 -11.76 4.98
C THR A 95 -30.15 -12.30 6.38
N ARG A 96 -30.47 -11.45 7.37
CA ARG A 96 -30.87 -11.92 8.68
C ARG A 96 -32.03 -12.86 8.44
N PRO A 97 -31.96 -14.15 8.80
CA PRO A 97 -33.17 -14.94 8.83
C PRO A 97 -34.13 -14.21 9.77
N LEU A 98 -35.30 -13.84 9.26
CA LEU A 98 -36.45 -13.49 10.09
C LEU A 98 -36.75 -14.76 10.89
N GLU A 99 -36.17 -14.86 12.10
CA GLU A 99 -36.61 -15.82 13.09
C GLU A 99 -38.09 -15.55 13.32
N THR A 100 -38.88 -16.43 12.73
CA THR A 100 -40.33 -16.39 12.81
C THR A 100 -40.69 -17.36 13.91
N THR A 101 -41.40 -16.85 14.92
CA THR A 101 -42.16 -17.55 15.97
C THR A 101 -41.42 -17.77 17.29
#